data_AF-A0A8B8FR06-F1
#
_entry.id   AF-A0A8B8FR06-F1
#
_cell.length_a   1.000
_cell.length_b   1.000
_cell.length_c   1.000
_cell.angle_alpha   90.00
_cell.angle_beta   90.00
_cell.angle_gamma   90.00
#
_symmetry.space_group_name_H-M   'P 1'
#
loop_
_entity.id
_entity.type
_entity.pdbx_description
1 polymer ?
#
loop_
_entity_poly.entity_id
_entity_poly.type
_entity_poly.pdbx_seq_one_letter_code
_entity_poly.pdbx_strand_id
1 'polypeptide(L)'
;MDDYDNMLFAGQCLEEITSKPAIQEEKDSLNTLKLLEALVGNAQIPRDQNLKKISEKFVLEKFTSKDINASHWINNFEKECICFDVNEDHKKIEILRLFMDKSCTDWYSSMLIKLTGDSEWKIWKNKFCETFSSKGWNPVTYALLYKYRDGSLLDYAIKKEKLLLDMRRTIDSGTLIDLISAGLPEFILNRIDREVLKDTVDLFS
;
A
#
# COMPACT_ATOMS: atom_id res chain seq x y z
N MET A 1 15.40 -3.48 0.47
CA MET A 1 16.51 -2.92 -0.32
C MET A 1 17.63 -2.56 0.64
N ASP A 2 18.88 -2.56 0.19
CA ASP A 2 20.03 -2.12 1.00
C ASP A 2 20.15 -0.58 1.00
N ASP A 3 21.21 -0.05 1.61
CA ASP A 3 21.51 1.39 1.66
C ASP A 3 21.80 2.00 0.26
N TYR A 4 21.91 1.16 -0.77
CA TYR A 4 22.15 1.53 -2.17
C TYR A 4 20.94 1.25 -3.07
N ASP A 5 19.76 0.98 -2.47
CA ASP A 5 18.50 0.68 -3.17
C ASP A 5 18.52 -0.61 -4.01
N ASN A 6 19.44 -1.54 -3.73
CA ASN A 6 19.48 -2.83 -4.40
C ASN A 6 18.39 -3.77 -3.84
N MET A 7 17.75 -4.54 -4.73
CA MET A 7 16.81 -5.56 -4.31
C MET A 7 17.53 -6.74 -3.65
N LEU A 8 17.07 -7.08 -2.44
CA LEU A 8 17.56 -8.20 -1.65
C LEU A 8 16.48 -9.30 -1.60
N PHE A 9 16.88 -10.54 -1.85
CA PHE A 9 16.06 -11.72 -1.59
C PHE A 9 16.82 -12.65 -0.63
N ALA A 10 16.21 -12.98 0.52
CA ALA A 10 16.84 -13.79 1.57
C ALA A 10 18.24 -13.30 2.03
N GLY A 11 18.49 -12.00 2.00
CA GLY A 11 19.77 -11.39 2.37
C GLY A 11 20.84 -11.43 1.28
N GLN A 12 20.52 -11.90 0.08
CA GLN A 12 21.38 -11.88 -1.09
C GLN A 12 20.91 -10.81 -2.08
N CYS A 13 21.84 -10.06 -2.67
CA CYS A 13 21.53 -9.18 -3.79
C CYS A 13 21.13 -10.01 -5.00
N LEU A 14 20.09 -9.57 -5.71
CA LEU A 14 19.78 -10.13 -7.01
C LEU A 14 20.90 -9.74 -8.00
N GLU A 15 21.43 -10.71 -8.73
CA GLU A 15 22.40 -10.46 -9.79
C GLU A 15 21.67 -10.05 -11.08
N GLU A 16 22.02 -8.89 -11.63
CA GLU A 16 21.64 -8.54 -12.99
C GLU A 16 22.56 -9.31 -13.95
N ILE A 17 22.00 -10.25 -14.71
CA ILE A 17 22.74 -10.95 -15.75
C ILE A 17 22.93 -9.99 -16.92
N THR A 18 24.06 -9.27 -16.94
CA THR A 18 24.42 -8.35 -18.04
C THR A 18 24.91 -9.06 -19.29
N SER A 19 24.67 -10.37 -19.42
CA SER A 19 24.99 -11.17 -20.60
C SER A 19 24.19 -10.64 -21.79
N LYS A 20 24.71 -9.59 -22.43
CA LYS A 20 24.30 -9.20 -23.76
C LYS A 20 24.53 -10.43 -24.64
N PRO A 21 23.50 -11.07 -25.24
CA PRO A 21 23.77 -11.89 -26.40
C PRO A 21 24.52 -11.01 -27.38
N ALA A 22 25.63 -11.52 -27.94
CA ALA A 22 26.46 -10.82 -28.90
C ALA A 22 25.66 -10.55 -30.18
N ILE A 23 24.81 -9.54 -30.14
CA ILE A 23 24.28 -8.84 -31.29
C ILE A 23 25.03 -7.52 -31.29
N GLN A 24 25.66 -7.26 -32.43
CA GLN A 24 26.56 -6.15 -32.69
C GLN A 24 26.04 -4.83 -32.11
N GLU A 25 26.97 -4.02 -31.61
CA GLU A 25 26.71 -2.66 -31.14
C GLU A 25 25.81 -1.92 -32.11
N GLU A 26 24.65 -1.45 -31.65
CA GLU A 26 24.01 -0.30 -32.25
C GLU A 26 22.99 0.30 -31.30
N LYS A 27 22.64 1.56 -31.54
CA LYS A 27 21.85 2.51 -30.75
C LYS A 27 20.43 2.05 -30.35
N ASP A 28 20.13 0.77 -30.45
CA ASP A 28 18.80 0.20 -30.43
C ASP A 28 18.25 -0.09 -29.03
N SER A 29 19.06 -0.26 -27.99
CA SER A 29 18.50 -0.47 -26.63
C SER A 29 17.79 0.78 -26.08
N LEU A 30 18.28 1.98 -26.45
CA LEU A 30 17.59 3.23 -26.17
C LEU A 30 16.35 3.38 -27.06
N ASN A 31 16.40 2.88 -28.29
CA ASN A 31 15.26 2.89 -29.20
C ASN A 31 14.18 1.89 -28.79
N THR A 32 14.52 0.74 -28.18
CA THR A 32 13.56 -0.26 -27.71
C THR A 32 12.87 0.17 -26.43
N LEU A 33 13.58 0.79 -25.46
CA LEU A 33 12.94 1.45 -24.32
C LEU A 33 12.07 2.63 -24.78
N LYS A 34 12.54 3.45 -25.72
CA LYS A 34 11.72 4.50 -26.33
C LYS A 34 10.57 3.95 -27.17
N LEU A 35 10.70 2.79 -27.79
CA LEU A 35 9.64 2.09 -28.53
C LEU A 35 8.65 1.45 -27.58
N LEU A 36 9.07 0.93 -26.42
CA LEU A 36 8.17 0.43 -25.39
C LEU A 36 7.46 1.60 -24.70
N GLU A 37 8.16 2.69 -24.39
CA GLU A 37 7.57 3.95 -23.94
C GLU A 37 6.66 4.58 -25.00
N ALA A 38 6.98 4.42 -26.29
CA ALA A 38 6.14 4.88 -27.40
C ALA A 38 5.02 3.89 -27.72
N LEU A 39 5.11 2.59 -27.46
CA LEU A 39 4.01 1.64 -27.65
C LEU A 39 3.04 1.71 -26.48
N VAL A 40 3.56 1.87 -25.26
CA VAL A 40 2.80 2.22 -24.05
C VAL A 40 2.29 3.66 -24.10
N GLY A 41 2.99 4.57 -24.79
CA GLY A 41 2.61 5.97 -24.99
C GLY A 41 1.76 6.23 -26.24
N ASN A 42 1.71 5.31 -27.20
CA ASN A 42 0.86 5.34 -28.41
C ASN A 42 -0.41 4.51 -28.25
N ALA A 43 -0.52 3.71 -27.19
CA ALA A 43 -1.78 3.70 -26.45
C ALA A 43 -1.96 5.10 -25.85
N GLN A 44 -2.28 6.08 -26.71
CA GLN A 44 -2.76 7.39 -26.29
C GLN A 44 -4.13 7.14 -25.67
N ILE A 45 -4.16 6.60 -24.45
CA ILE A 45 -5.16 7.07 -23.51
C ILE A 45 -4.86 8.57 -23.45
N PRO A 46 -5.81 9.44 -23.87
CA PRO A 46 -5.58 10.86 -23.82
C PRO A 46 -5.12 11.14 -22.40
N ARG A 47 -3.88 11.60 -22.23
CA ARG A 47 -3.39 12.04 -20.92
C ARG A 47 -4.24 13.23 -20.56
N ASP A 48 -5.38 12.96 -19.96
CA ASP A 48 -6.35 13.94 -19.57
C ASP A 48 -5.61 14.74 -18.50
N GLN A 49 -5.17 15.94 -18.85
CA GLN A 49 -4.72 16.93 -17.86
C GLN A 49 -5.76 17.08 -16.73
N ASN A 50 -7.01 16.70 -17.02
CA ASN A 50 -8.10 16.52 -16.08
C ASN A 50 -7.82 15.46 -15.00
N LEU A 51 -7.38 14.24 -15.34
CA LEU A 51 -7.13 13.17 -14.35
C LEU A 51 -6.00 13.53 -13.39
N LYS A 52 -4.94 14.19 -13.87
CA LYS A 52 -3.89 14.68 -12.98
C LYS A 52 -4.44 15.72 -11.98
N LYS A 53 -5.24 16.68 -12.46
CA LYS A 53 -5.90 17.66 -11.59
C LYS A 53 -6.91 17.02 -10.63
N ILE A 54 -7.60 15.96 -11.05
CA ILE A 54 -8.51 15.19 -10.20
C ILE A 54 -7.71 14.46 -9.12
N SER A 55 -6.59 13.84 -9.46
CA SER A 55 -5.74 13.12 -8.50
C SER A 55 -5.23 14.01 -7.37
N GLU A 56 -4.98 15.30 -7.65
CA GLU A 56 -4.56 16.28 -6.64
C GLU A 56 -5.66 16.57 -5.60
N LYS A 57 -6.91 16.21 -5.87
CA LYS A 57 -8.04 16.37 -4.94
C LYS A 57 -8.27 15.15 -4.05
N PHE A 58 -7.66 14.00 -4.36
CA PHE A 58 -7.84 12.79 -3.57
C PHE A 58 -7.15 12.96 -2.21
N VAL A 59 -7.86 12.65 -1.14
CA VAL A 59 -7.26 12.59 0.21
C VAL A 59 -6.73 11.18 0.46
N LEU A 60 -5.77 10.78 -0.37
CA LEU A 60 -5.20 9.44 -0.36
C LEU A 60 -3.69 9.48 -0.57
N GLU A 61 -2.95 8.84 0.34
CA GLU A 61 -1.51 8.67 0.20
C GLU A 61 -1.17 7.64 -0.91
N LYS A 62 0.02 7.77 -1.49
CA LYS A 62 0.52 6.79 -2.45
C LYS A 62 0.67 5.43 -1.78
N PHE A 63 0.28 4.39 -2.50
CA PHE A 63 0.53 3.02 -2.09
C PHE A 63 2.01 2.70 -2.13
N THR A 64 2.47 2.04 -1.07
CA THR A 64 3.82 1.50 -0.94
C THR A 64 3.75 0.01 -0.66
N SER A 65 4.80 -0.71 -1.01
CA SER A 65 4.93 -2.15 -0.67
C SER A 65 4.99 -2.44 0.84
N LYS A 66 5.08 -1.40 1.68
CA LYS A 66 5.05 -1.49 3.14
C LYS A 66 3.63 -1.41 3.72
N ASP A 67 2.64 -1.03 2.91
CA ASP A 67 1.27 -0.91 3.37
C ASP A 67 0.69 -2.27 3.70
N ILE A 68 0.28 -2.42 4.96
CA ILE A 68 -0.12 -3.72 5.52
C ILE A 68 -1.47 -4.19 4.94
N ASN A 69 -2.31 -3.24 4.50
CA ASN A 69 -3.67 -3.52 4.05
C ASN A 69 -3.96 -3.01 2.64
N ALA A 70 -3.40 -3.71 1.65
CA ALA A 70 -3.63 -3.44 0.23
C ALA A 70 -5.13 -3.43 -0.15
N SER A 71 -5.91 -4.39 0.36
CA SER A 71 -7.35 -4.45 0.10
C SER A 71 -8.07 -3.19 0.59
N HIS A 72 -7.71 -2.70 1.77
CA HIS A 72 -8.30 -1.47 2.27
C HIS A 72 -7.89 -0.26 1.43
N TRP A 73 -6.61 -0.14 1.12
CA TRP A 73 -6.10 0.98 0.35
C TRP A 73 -6.79 1.09 -1.02
N ILE A 74 -6.88 -0.02 -1.76
CA ILE A 74 -7.51 -0.02 -3.10
C ILE A 74 -9.02 0.25 -3.03
N ASN A 75 -9.69 -0.12 -1.93
CA ASN A 75 -11.09 0.23 -1.70
C ASN A 75 -11.28 1.74 -1.45
N ASN A 76 -10.37 2.39 -0.73
CA ASN A 76 -10.44 3.84 -0.55
C ASN A 76 -10.13 4.58 -1.86
N PHE A 77 -9.13 4.12 -2.60
CA PHE A 77 -8.86 4.62 -3.94
C PHE A 77 -10.10 4.58 -4.83
N GLU A 78 -10.82 3.47 -4.86
CA GLU A 78 -12.05 3.34 -5.64
C GLU A 78 -13.15 4.29 -5.15
N LYS A 79 -13.27 4.52 -3.84
CA LYS A 79 -14.22 5.49 -3.28
C LYS A 79 -13.87 6.92 -3.71
N GLU A 80 -12.60 7.31 -3.65
CA GLU A 80 -12.16 8.62 -4.13
C GLU A 80 -12.46 8.77 -5.64
N CYS A 81 -12.23 7.72 -6.44
CA CYS A 81 -12.61 7.71 -7.85
C CYS A 81 -14.11 8.01 -8.03
N ILE A 82 -14.98 7.37 -7.26
CA ILE A 82 -16.43 7.61 -7.31
C ILE A 82 -16.76 9.05 -6.87
N CYS A 83 -16.13 9.56 -5.81
CA CYS A 83 -16.36 10.92 -5.30
C CYS A 83 -16.02 12.02 -6.31
N PHE A 84 -15.08 11.75 -7.22
CA PHE A 84 -14.64 12.68 -8.26
C PHE A 84 -15.05 12.26 -9.68
N ASP A 85 -16.11 11.45 -9.79
CA ASP A 85 -16.73 11.03 -11.06
C ASP A 85 -15.81 10.25 -12.02
N VAL A 86 -14.76 9.61 -11.48
CA VAL A 86 -13.90 8.66 -12.21
C VAL A 86 -14.52 7.27 -12.17
N ASN A 87 -15.64 7.11 -12.87
CA ASN A 87 -16.45 5.89 -12.81
C ASN A 87 -16.05 4.83 -13.84
N GLU A 88 -15.48 5.25 -14.97
CA GLU A 88 -15.04 4.38 -16.06
C GLU A 88 -13.79 3.59 -15.68
N ASP A 89 -13.80 2.28 -15.96
CA ASP A 89 -12.73 1.38 -15.54
C ASP A 89 -11.35 1.76 -16.10
N HIS A 90 -11.26 2.11 -17.37
CA HIS A 90 -10.01 2.54 -17.98
C HIS A 90 -9.45 3.82 -17.34
N LYS A 91 -10.31 4.76 -16.91
CA LYS A 91 -9.88 5.98 -16.20
C LYS A 91 -9.40 5.67 -14.78
N LYS A 92 -10.05 4.72 -14.07
CA LYS A 92 -9.57 4.24 -12.77
C LYS A 92 -8.20 3.59 -12.90
N ILE A 93 -7.99 2.77 -13.93
CA ILE A 93 -6.70 2.15 -14.22
C ILE A 93 -5.66 3.22 -14.52
N GLU A 94 -5.96 4.20 -15.37
CA GLU A 94 -5.01 5.26 -15.71
C GLU A 94 -4.59 6.09 -14.50
N ILE A 95 -5.58 6.57 -13.71
CA ILE A 95 -5.31 7.43 -12.55
C ILE A 95 -4.59 6.67 -11.42
N LEU A 96 -4.79 5.34 -11.32
CA LEU A 96 -4.12 4.48 -10.33
C LEU A 96 -2.60 4.62 -10.38
N ARG A 97 -2.00 4.80 -11.56
CA ARG A 97 -0.55 4.99 -11.72
C ARG A 97 -0.01 6.15 -10.89
N LEU A 98 -0.78 7.23 -10.72
CA LEU A 98 -0.36 8.42 -9.99
C LEU A 98 -0.23 8.17 -8.49
N PHE A 99 -0.89 7.13 -8.00
CA PHE A 99 -0.92 6.72 -6.60
C PHE A 99 0.00 5.54 -6.28
N MET A 100 0.88 5.14 -7.20
CA MET A 100 1.89 4.12 -6.95
C MET A 100 3.23 4.76 -6.57
N ASP A 101 3.92 4.19 -5.58
CA ASP A 101 5.34 4.48 -5.38
C ASP A 101 6.20 3.86 -6.49
N LYS A 102 7.51 4.16 -6.49
CA LYS A 102 8.44 3.63 -7.50
C LYS A 102 8.42 2.10 -7.59
N SER A 103 8.48 1.40 -6.45
CA SER A 103 8.46 -0.08 -6.41
C SER A 103 7.14 -0.67 -6.91
N CYS A 104 6.03 0.04 -6.75
CA CYS A 104 4.71 -0.40 -7.19
C CYS A 104 4.43 -0.03 -8.67
N THR A 105 5.21 0.90 -9.24
CA THR A 105 5.06 1.33 -10.64
C THR A 105 5.45 0.21 -11.62
N ASP A 106 6.41 -0.64 -11.27
CA ASP A 106 6.79 -1.80 -12.09
C ASP A 106 5.69 -2.85 -12.12
N TRP A 107 5.00 -3.06 -10.99
CA TRP A 107 3.80 -3.90 -10.94
C TRP A 107 2.71 -3.37 -11.86
N TYR A 108 2.41 -2.07 -11.78
CA TYR A 108 1.42 -1.42 -12.63
C TYR A 108 1.75 -1.61 -14.12
N SER A 109 3.00 -1.36 -14.50
CA SER A 109 3.47 -1.52 -15.87
C SER A 109 3.37 -2.96 -16.35
N SER A 110 3.69 -3.93 -15.47
CA SER A 110 3.52 -5.36 -15.75
C SER A 110 2.05 -5.75 -15.93
N MET A 111 1.13 -5.16 -15.16
CA MET A 111 -0.30 -5.42 -15.29
C MET A 111 -0.87 -4.82 -16.57
N LEU A 112 -0.42 -3.63 -16.99
CA LEU A 112 -0.79 -3.07 -18.30
C LEU A 112 -0.45 -4.03 -19.45
N ILE A 113 0.72 -4.67 -19.41
CA ILE A 113 1.11 -5.65 -20.44
C ILE A 113 0.21 -6.89 -20.39
N LYS A 114 -0.13 -7.38 -19.19
CA LYS A 114 -0.90 -8.64 -19.00
C LYS A 114 -2.39 -8.48 -19.24
N LEU A 115 -2.97 -7.34 -18.87
CA LEU A 115 -4.42 -7.12 -18.79
C LEU A 115 -4.91 -6.01 -19.72
N THR A 116 -4.03 -5.14 -20.24
CA THR A 116 -4.38 -3.89 -20.95
C THR A 116 -5.09 -2.84 -20.08
N GLY A 117 -5.12 -1.59 -20.58
CA GLY A 117 -5.78 -0.46 -19.92
C GLY A 117 -7.31 -0.47 -20.04
N ASP A 118 -7.86 -1.26 -20.96
CA ASP A 118 -9.31 -1.37 -21.22
C ASP A 118 -9.96 -2.53 -20.46
N SER A 119 -9.21 -3.22 -19.61
CA SER A 119 -9.72 -4.31 -18.76
C SER A 119 -10.72 -3.81 -17.72
N GLU A 120 -11.55 -4.74 -17.23
CA GLU A 120 -12.43 -4.49 -16.09
C GLU A 120 -11.61 -4.11 -14.84
N TRP A 121 -12.01 -3.03 -14.17
CA TRP A 121 -11.37 -2.56 -12.95
C TRP A 121 -11.35 -3.63 -11.85
N LYS A 122 -12.40 -4.45 -11.79
CA LYS A 122 -12.51 -5.56 -10.85
C LYS A 122 -11.34 -6.56 -10.97
N ILE A 123 -10.86 -6.81 -12.18
CA ILE A 123 -9.73 -7.72 -12.42
C ILE A 123 -8.44 -7.09 -11.86
N TRP A 124 -8.21 -5.81 -12.13
CA TRP A 124 -7.08 -5.04 -11.60
C TRP A 124 -7.06 -5.02 -10.08
N LYS A 125 -8.20 -4.73 -9.44
CA LYS A 125 -8.37 -4.73 -7.99
C LYS A 125 -8.07 -6.08 -7.35
N ASN A 126 -8.51 -7.17 -7.97
CA ASN A 126 -8.21 -8.52 -7.52
C ASN A 126 -6.72 -8.84 -7.63
N LYS A 127 -6.08 -8.52 -8.75
CA LYS A 127 -4.62 -8.72 -8.93
C LYS A 127 -3.79 -7.88 -7.97
N PHE A 128 -4.22 -6.66 -7.70
CA PHE A 128 -3.60 -5.80 -6.69
C PHE A 128 -3.62 -6.48 -5.32
N CYS A 129 -4.79 -6.97 -4.90
CA CYS A 129 -4.93 -7.65 -3.62
C CYS A 129 -4.16 -8.99 -3.60
N GLU A 130 -4.15 -9.77 -4.68
CA GLU A 130 -3.37 -11.01 -4.78
C GLU A 130 -1.88 -10.77 -4.60
N THR A 131 -1.37 -9.65 -5.12
CA THR A 131 0.06 -9.30 -5.10
C THR A 131 0.48 -8.70 -3.76
N PHE A 132 -0.28 -7.72 -3.26
CA PHE A 132 0.18 -6.87 -2.16
C PHE A 132 -0.51 -7.15 -0.82
N SER A 133 -1.60 -7.92 -0.78
CA SER A 133 -2.19 -8.25 0.53
C SER A 133 -1.23 -9.13 1.31
N SER A 134 -0.89 -8.68 2.52
CA SER A 134 -0.20 -9.53 3.49
C SER A 134 -1.03 -10.78 3.79
N LYS A 135 -0.57 -11.93 3.31
CA LYS A 135 -1.12 -13.25 3.69
C LYS A 135 -0.35 -13.89 4.86
N GLY A 136 0.71 -13.25 5.33
CA GLY A 136 1.58 -13.76 6.38
C GLY A 136 1.10 -13.38 7.78
N TRP A 137 1.49 -14.19 8.78
CA TRP A 137 1.19 -13.91 10.18
C TRP A 137 2.03 -12.77 10.76
N ASN A 138 3.16 -12.42 10.15
CA ASN A 138 4.11 -11.45 10.74
C ASN A 138 3.49 -10.09 11.09
N PRO A 139 2.71 -9.42 10.20
CA PRO A 139 2.10 -8.14 10.57
C PRO A 139 1.03 -8.28 11.67
N VAL A 140 0.27 -9.37 11.64
CA VAL A 140 -0.74 -9.69 12.66
C VAL A 140 -0.06 -9.92 14.02
N THR A 141 0.96 -10.77 14.05
CA THR A 141 1.75 -11.06 15.25
C THR A 141 2.43 -9.80 15.78
N TYR A 142 3.00 -8.97 14.90
CA TYR A 142 3.59 -7.70 15.28
C TYR A 142 2.56 -6.78 15.94
N ALA A 143 1.41 -6.58 15.30
CA ALA A 143 0.33 -5.74 15.83
C ALA A 143 -0.14 -6.24 17.20
N LEU A 144 -0.33 -7.56 17.38
CA LEU A 144 -0.76 -8.16 18.65
C LEU A 144 0.32 -8.06 19.75
N LEU A 145 1.59 -8.29 19.42
CA LEU A 145 2.69 -8.30 20.39
C LEU A 145 3.34 -6.92 20.60
N TYR A 146 2.89 -5.87 19.92
CA TYR A 146 3.40 -4.51 20.12
C TYR A 146 3.13 -4.03 21.56
N LYS A 147 4.19 -3.77 22.34
CA LYS A 147 4.12 -3.42 23.76
C LYS A 147 4.66 -2.02 24.01
N TYR A 148 4.14 -1.40 25.07
CA TYR A 148 4.65 -0.13 25.57
C TYR A 148 6.05 -0.34 26.15
N ARG A 149 6.97 0.58 25.85
CA ARG A 149 8.35 0.55 26.34
C ARG A 149 8.66 1.80 27.14
N ASP A 150 8.43 2.96 26.53
CA ASP A 150 8.70 4.28 27.06
C ASP A 150 7.90 5.34 26.27
N GLY A 151 7.89 6.58 26.78
CA GLY A 151 7.26 7.72 26.12
C GLY A 151 5.82 8.00 26.54
N SER A 152 5.04 8.59 25.64
CA SER A 152 3.65 8.96 25.88
C SER A 152 2.74 7.73 25.74
N LEU A 153 1.88 7.49 26.74
CA LEU A 153 0.85 6.46 26.67
C LEU A 153 -0.16 6.73 25.55
N LEU A 154 -0.46 8.00 25.31
CA LEU A 154 -1.30 8.44 24.19
C LEU A 154 -0.72 7.99 22.85
N ASP A 155 0.56 8.28 22.61
CA ASP A 155 1.22 7.93 21.36
C ASP A 155 1.30 6.40 21.18
N TYR A 156 1.58 5.69 22.27
CA TYR A 156 1.58 4.23 22.27
C TYR A 156 0.23 3.67 21.84
N ALA A 157 -0.85 4.09 22.49
CA ALA A 157 -2.13 3.45 22.28
C ALA A 157 -2.81 3.93 20.98
N ILE A 158 -2.59 5.17 20.50
CA ILE A 158 -2.92 5.58 19.12
C ILE A 158 -2.21 4.67 18.10
N LYS A 159 -0.91 4.44 18.29
CA LYS A 159 -0.13 3.61 17.37
C LYS A 159 -0.57 2.15 17.41
N LYS A 160 -0.82 1.61 18.60
CA LYS A 160 -1.31 0.24 18.80
C LYS A 160 -2.69 0.06 18.18
N GLU A 161 -3.60 1.01 18.40
CA GLU A 161 -4.93 1.04 17.81
C GLU A 161 -4.85 1.01 16.28
N LYS A 162 -4.04 1.89 15.68
CA LYS A 162 -3.82 1.90 14.23
C LYS A 162 -3.34 0.54 13.71
N LEU A 163 -2.34 -0.07 14.35
CA LEU A 163 -1.83 -1.38 13.97
C LEU A 163 -2.91 -2.48 14.02
N LEU A 164 -3.77 -2.45 15.04
CA LEU A 164 -4.87 -3.41 15.20
C LEU A 164 -5.97 -3.20 14.15
N LEU A 165 -6.33 -1.95 13.85
CA LEU A 165 -7.34 -1.64 12.85
C LEU A 165 -6.83 -1.86 11.42
N ASP A 166 -5.53 -1.71 11.18
CA ASP A 166 -4.88 -2.04 9.90
C ASP A 166 -4.97 -3.55 9.62
N MET A 167 -4.88 -4.42 10.64
CA MET A 167 -5.09 -5.86 10.47
C MET A 167 -6.58 -6.25 10.42
N ARG A 168 -7.44 -5.63 11.24
CA ARG A 168 -8.86 -5.96 11.32
C ARG A 168 -9.67 -4.75 11.77
N ARG A 169 -10.49 -4.22 10.86
CA ARG A 169 -11.35 -3.05 11.10
C ARG A 169 -12.62 -3.32 11.90
N THR A 170 -13.01 -4.58 11.98
CA THR A 170 -14.26 -5.00 12.63
C THR A 170 -14.04 -5.40 14.09
N ILE A 171 -12.93 -4.99 14.71
CA ILE A 171 -12.70 -5.18 16.14
C ILE A 171 -13.64 -4.21 16.87
N ASP A 172 -14.40 -4.73 17.83
CA ASP A 172 -15.25 -3.89 18.69
C ASP A 172 -14.40 -3.12 19.71
N SER A 173 -14.91 -1.98 20.19
CA SER A 173 -14.18 -1.08 21.08
C SER A 173 -13.70 -1.77 22.36
N GLY A 174 -14.48 -2.68 22.94
CA GLY A 174 -14.10 -3.41 24.15
C GLY A 174 -12.89 -4.31 23.91
N THR A 175 -12.92 -5.11 22.85
CA THR A 175 -11.78 -5.94 22.43
C THR A 175 -10.57 -5.08 22.09
N LEU A 176 -10.77 -3.91 21.46
CA LEU A 176 -9.68 -3.00 21.09
C LEU A 176 -8.99 -2.45 22.35
N ILE A 177 -9.76 -2.00 23.34
CA ILE A 177 -9.27 -1.56 24.65
C ILE A 177 -8.48 -2.68 25.34
N ASP A 178 -9.03 -3.90 25.37
CA ASP A 178 -8.37 -5.06 26.00
C ASP A 178 -7.03 -5.38 25.31
N LEU A 179 -6.98 -5.35 23.97
CA LEU A 179 -5.77 -5.63 23.19
C LEU A 179 -4.70 -4.53 23.33
N ILE A 180 -5.11 -3.27 23.46
CA ILE A 180 -4.19 -2.17 23.75
C ILE A 180 -3.63 -2.32 25.17
N SER A 181 -4.50 -2.55 26.14
CA SER A 181 -4.14 -2.71 27.55
C SER A 181 -3.22 -3.90 27.79
N ALA A 182 -3.41 -5.01 27.08
CA ALA A 182 -2.55 -6.20 27.18
C ALA A 182 -1.06 -5.94 26.87
N GLY A 183 -0.76 -4.83 26.18
CA GLY A 183 0.62 -4.42 25.89
C GLY A 183 1.22 -3.43 26.89
N LEU A 184 0.46 -3.02 27.93
CA LEU A 184 0.92 -2.10 28.97
C LEU A 184 1.63 -2.84 30.13
N PRO A 185 2.62 -2.22 30.77
CA PRO A 185 3.19 -2.72 32.02
C PRO A 185 2.18 -2.74 33.17
N GLU A 186 2.36 -3.68 34.10
CA GLU A 186 1.48 -3.89 35.26
C GLU A 186 1.30 -2.63 36.12
N PHE A 187 2.35 -1.83 36.32
CA PHE A 187 2.25 -0.60 37.12
C PHE A 187 1.33 0.47 36.51
N ILE A 188 1.08 0.41 35.20
CA ILE A 188 0.15 1.29 34.49
C ILE A 188 -1.26 0.71 34.58
N LEU A 189 -1.40 -0.59 34.32
CA LEU A 189 -2.67 -1.30 34.41
C LEU A 189 -3.32 -1.17 35.79
N ASN A 190 -2.52 -1.21 36.86
CA ASN A 190 -3.01 -1.04 38.23
C ASN A 190 -3.58 0.35 38.53
N ARG A 191 -3.43 1.32 37.62
CA ARG A 191 -3.97 2.68 37.74
C ARG A 191 -5.18 2.91 36.85
N ILE A 192 -5.52 1.95 36.00
CA ILE A 192 -6.62 2.05 35.03
C ILE A 192 -7.76 1.18 35.55
N ASP A 193 -8.94 1.79 35.71
CA ASP A 193 -10.15 1.05 36.01
C ASP A 193 -10.80 0.58 34.70
N ARG A 194 -10.74 -0.73 34.44
CA ARG A 194 -11.28 -1.33 33.22
C ARG A 194 -12.79 -1.12 33.08
N GLU A 195 -13.55 -1.11 34.17
CA GLU A 195 -15.02 -1.00 34.10
C GLU A 195 -15.50 0.40 33.70
N VAL A 196 -14.63 1.40 33.84
CA VAL A 196 -14.91 2.79 33.49
C VAL A 196 -14.67 3.05 32.00
N LEU A 197 -13.81 2.27 31.34
CA LEU A 197 -13.45 2.44 29.93
C LEU A 197 -14.59 2.03 29.00
N LYS A 198 -15.02 2.95 28.14
CA LYS A 198 -16.05 2.74 27.12
C LYS A 198 -15.50 2.87 25.71
N ASP A 199 -14.48 3.67 25.54
CA ASP A 199 -13.82 3.93 24.27
C ASP A 199 -12.28 3.88 24.42
N THR A 200 -11.55 3.74 23.30
CA THR A 200 -10.08 3.78 23.36
C THR A 200 -9.59 5.11 23.88
N VAL A 201 -10.34 6.21 23.66
CA VAL A 201 -10.01 7.55 24.17
C VAL A 201 -9.90 7.59 25.70
N ASP A 202 -10.66 6.74 26.40
CA ASP A 202 -10.67 6.70 27.86
C ASP A 202 -9.36 6.12 28.43
N LEU A 203 -8.57 5.39 27.64
CA LEU A 203 -7.24 4.89 28.06
C LEU A 203 -6.21 6.01 28.24
N PHE A 204 -6.49 7.20 27.70
CA PHE A 204 -5.54 8.31 27.65
C PHE A 204 -5.98 9.54 28.46
N SER A 205 -7.13 9.45 29.14
CA SER A 205 -7.75 10.52 29.93
C SER A 205 -7.36 10.43 31.39
#